data_AF-T0WPC6-F1
#
_entry.id   AF-T0WPC6-F1
#
_cell.length_a   1.000
_cell.length_b   1.000
_cell.length_c   1.000
_cell.angle_alpha   90.00
_cell.angle_beta   90.00
_cell.angle_gamma   90.00
#
_symmetry.space_group_name_H-M   'P 1'
#
loop_
_entity.id
_entity.type
_entity.pdbx_description
1 polymer ?
#
loop_
_entity_poly.entity_id
_entity_poly.type
_entity_poly.pdbx_seq_one_letter_code
_entity_poly.pdbx_strand_id
1 'polypeptide(L)'
;MRARKMTKEMKRPISNITQDSIKPLLSNAVEFYTNKNREAHKCIQERDEYINYLESKLSNAKPQQSLPVVPECVAGAIAWDEQMDNSIAEILKDIFTANDKDLKEAGLWVKNNPEKYIIARNIGYTVEKPQLFYLRDELTGQFLAKDNQFKNEDRYFFWTGADPLAHSIGTAWKLTFTQQEIDSMQTGSYEQIEVTE
;
A
#
# COMPACT_ATOMS: atom_id res chain seq x y z
N MET A 1 29.06 97.05 -11.30
CA MET A 1 27.98 96.32 -11.99
C MET A 1 27.06 95.71 -10.92
N ARG A 2 25.81 96.19 -10.76
CA ARG A 2 24.86 95.70 -9.75
C ARG A 2 24.05 94.50 -10.31
N ALA A 3 24.07 93.36 -9.63
CA ALA A 3 23.26 92.20 -10.00
C ALA A 3 21.80 92.37 -9.54
N ARG A 4 20.84 92.22 -10.45
CA ARG A 4 19.39 92.30 -10.19
C ARG A 4 18.88 90.89 -9.85
N LYS A 5 18.43 90.66 -8.61
CA LYS A 5 17.84 89.38 -8.19
C LYS A 5 16.39 89.34 -8.67
N MET A 6 16.05 88.46 -9.61
CA MET A 6 14.65 88.20 -10.00
C MET A 6 14.06 87.11 -9.09
N THR A 7 13.09 87.46 -8.27
CA THR A 7 12.25 86.50 -7.51
C THR A 7 11.07 86.09 -8.37
N LYS A 8 11.00 84.81 -8.76
CA LYS A 8 9.86 84.23 -9.48
C LYS A 8 8.80 83.84 -8.45
N GLU A 9 7.64 84.49 -8.45
CA GLU A 9 6.50 84.07 -7.62
C GLU A 9 5.96 82.72 -8.12
N MET A 10 5.96 81.70 -7.25
CA MET A 10 5.32 80.41 -7.50
C MET A 10 3.85 80.49 -7.09
N LYS A 11 2.93 80.47 -8.07
CA LYS A 11 1.50 80.29 -7.83
C LYS A 11 1.22 78.83 -7.47
N ARG A 12 0.30 78.58 -6.52
CA ARG A 12 -0.10 77.21 -6.15
C ARG A 12 -0.73 76.51 -7.38
N PRO A 13 -0.36 75.25 -7.67
CA PRO A 13 -1.03 74.48 -8.71
C PRO A 13 -2.48 74.20 -8.29
N ILE A 14 -3.42 74.36 -9.22
CA ILE A 14 -4.83 74.05 -9.04
C ILE A 14 -5.05 72.62 -9.50
N SER A 15 -5.58 71.74 -8.64
CA SER A 15 -5.94 70.37 -9.00
C SER A 15 -7.31 70.35 -9.67
N ASN A 16 -7.38 69.90 -10.93
CA ASN A 16 -8.64 69.80 -11.70
C ASN A 16 -9.39 68.47 -11.47
N ILE A 17 -9.11 67.72 -10.40
CA ILE A 17 -9.76 66.44 -10.13
C ILE A 17 -11.10 66.72 -9.46
N THR A 18 -12.19 66.57 -10.22
CA THR A 18 -13.56 66.70 -9.71
C THR A 18 -14.09 65.35 -9.23
N GLN A 19 -14.93 65.36 -8.19
CA GLN A 19 -15.55 64.16 -7.61
C GLN A 19 -16.34 63.34 -8.65
N ASP A 20 -16.89 64.01 -9.68
CA ASP A 20 -17.57 63.41 -10.82
C ASP A 20 -16.67 62.52 -11.69
N SER A 21 -15.37 62.75 -11.67
CA SER A 21 -14.39 61.93 -12.41
C SER A 21 -14.01 60.64 -11.65
N ILE A 22 -14.29 60.56 -10.35
CA ILE A 22 -13.97 59.41 -9.48
C ILE A 22 -15.10 58.37 -9.51
N LYS A 23 -16.36 58.82 -9.58
CA LYS A 23 -17.54 57.94 -9.54
C LYS A 23 -17.62 56.93 -10.71
N PRO A 24 -17.34 57.30 -11.97
CA PRO A 24 -17.32 56.35 -13.09
C PRO A 24 -16.20 55.30 -12.96
N LEU A 25 -15.02 55.71 -12.47
CA LEU A 25 -13.90 54.80 -12.26
C LEU A 25 -14.20 53.74 -11.17
N LEU A 26 -14.85 54.16 -10.09
CA LEU A 26 -15.32 53.23 -9.05
C LEU A 26 -16.42 52.29 -9.57
N SER A 27 -17.35 52.79 -10.38
CA SER A 27 -18.40 51.96 -11.00
C SER A 27 -17.80 50.86 -11.88
N ASN A 28 -16.83 51.21 -12.73
CA ASN A 28 -16.15 50.26 -13.61
C ASN A 28 -15.39 49.18 -12.82
N ALA A 29 -14.74 49.56 -11.71
CA ALA A 29 -14.05 48.60 -10.84
C ALA A 29 -15.03 47.63 -10.17
N VAL A 30 -16.16 48.14 -9.66
CA VAL A 30 -17.22 47.30 -9.04
C VAL A 30 -17.81 46.33 -10.06
N GLU A 31 -18.11 46.77 -11.27
CA GLU A 31 -18.61 45.92 -12.35
C GLU A 31 -17.61 44.82 -12.72
N PHE A 32 -16.31 45.17 -12.84
CA PHE A 32 -15.26 44.21 -13.14
C PHE A 32 -15.18 43.09 -12.09
N TYR A 33 -15.10 43.45 -10.80
CA TYR A 33 -15.02 42.45 -9.73
C TYR A 33 -16.32 41.65 -9.57
N THR A 34 -17.47 42.28 -9.77
CA THR A 34 -18.77 41.60 -9.75
C THR A 34 -18.82 40.53 -10.86
N ASN A 35 -18.34 40.86 -12.06
CA ASN A 35 -18.31 39.91 -13.16
C ASN A 35 -17.30 38.78 -12.90
N LYS A 36 -16.12 39.08 -12.36
CA LYS A 36 -15.13 38.07 -11.99
C LYS A 36 -15.63 37.11 -10.91
N ASN A 37 -16.35 37.63 -9.91
CA ASN A 37 -16.99 36.78 -8.91
C ASN A 37 -18.06 35.87 -9.52
N ARG A 38 -18.85 36.38 -10.48
CA ARG A 38 -19.83 35.55 -11.20
C ARG A 38 -19.16 34.42 -11.99
N GLU A 39 -18.07 34.73 -12.69
CA GLU A 39 -17.26 33.73 -13.41
C GLU A 39 -16.68 32.68 -12.45
N ALA A 40 -16.16 33.10 -11.30
CA ALA A 40 -15.64 32.20 -10.28
C ALA A 40 -16.73 31.27 -9.70
N HIS A 41 -17.91 31.81 -9.38
CA HIS A 41 -19.04 31.01 -8.91
C HIS A 41 -19.47 29.96 -9.93
N LYS A 42 -19.53 30.33 -11.22
CA LYS A 42 -19.86 29.39 -12.29
C LYS A 42 -18.81 28.27 -12.38
N CYS A 43 -17.53 28.61 -12.31
CA CYS A 43 -16.45 27.63 -12.32
C CYS A 43 -16.51 26.67 -11.13
N ILE A 44 -16.86 27.16 -9.93
CA ILE A 44 -17.03 26.31 -8.73
C ILE A 44 -18.21 25.35 -8.94
N GLN A 45 -19.34 25.85 -9.42
CA GLN A 45 -20.51 25.01 -9.68
C GLN A 45 -20.21 23.88 -10.69
N GLU A 46 -19.53 24.20 -11.80
CA GLU A 46 -19.14 23.19 -12.80
C GLU A 46 -18.19 22.13 -12.21
N ARG A 47 -17.32 22.51 -11.27
CA ARG A 47 -16.46 21.56 -10.55
C ARG A 47 -17.25 20.67 -9.61
N ASP A 48 -18.22 21.22 -8.87
CA ASP A 48 -19.07 20.43 -7.98
C ASP A 48 -19.90 19.41 -8.77
N GLU A 49 -20.44 19.80 -9.92
CA GLU A 49 -21.15 18.89 -10.83
C GLU A 49 -20.22 17.78 -11.35
N TYR A 50 -18.97 18.10 -11.68
CA TYR A 50 -17.98 17.12 -12.11
C TYR A 50 -17.55 16.17 -10.98
N ILE A 51 -17.38 16.67 -9.75
CA ILE A 51 -17.09 15.85 -8.57
C ILE A 51 -18.23 14.86 -8.34
N ASN A 52 -19.49 15.33 -8.35
CA ASN A 52 -20.67 14.46 -8.20
C ASN A 52 -20.73 13.38 -9.28
N TYR A 53 -20.38 13.72 -10.53
CA TYR A 53 -20.29 12.76 -11.62
C TYR A 53 -19.22 11.69 -11.36
N LEU A 54 -18.01 12.09 -10.92
CA LEU A 54 -16.93 11.17 -10.60
C LEU A 54 -17.29 10.26 -9.42
N GLU A 55 -17.90 10.81 -8.38
CA GLU A 55 -18.38 10.05 -7.22
C GLU A 55 -19.45 9.04 -7.63
N SER A 56 -20.38 9.42 -8.52
CA SER A 56 -21.36 8.48 -9.08
C SER A 56 -20.69 7.36 -9.87
N LYS A 57 -19.65 7.65 -10.66
CA LYS A 57 -18.89 6.62 -11.38
C LYS A 57 -18.15 5.68 -10.44
N LEU A 58 -17.54 6.21 -9.38
CA LEU A 58 -16.85 5.42 -8.35
C LEU A 58 -17.82 4.59 -7.52
N SER A 59 -18.98 5.13 -7.13
CA SER A 59 -20.00 4.39 -6.38
C SER A 59 -20.62 3.26 -7.21
N ASN A 60 -20.67 3.41 -8.54
CA ASN A 60 -21.12 2.34 -9.44
C ASN A 60 -20.01 1.33 -9.77
N ALA A 61 -18.74 1.67 -9.52
CA ALA A 61 -17.67 0.70 -9.52
C ALA A 61 -17.81 -0.14 -8.23
N LYS A 62 -18.14 -1.43 -8.36
CA LYS A 62 -18.16 -2.34 -7.20
C LYS A 62 -16.82 -2.20 -6.46
N PRO A 63 -16.82 -2.11 -5.11
CA PRO A 63 -15.57 -2.15 -4.37
C PRO A 63 -14.78 -3.37 -4.84
N GLN A 64 -13.51 -3.15 -5.17
CA GLN A 64 -12.62 -4.21 -5.60
C GLN A 64 -12.62 -5.24 -4.48
N GLN A 65 -13.23 -6.40 -4.73
CA GLN A 65 -13.35 -7.44 -3.73
C GLN A 65 -11.93 -7.79 -3.27
N SER A 66 -11.67 -7.69 -1.97
CA SER A 66 -10.37 -8.09 -1.42
C SER A 66 -10.09 -9.52 -1.87
N LEU A 67 -8.95 -9.72 -2.50
CA LEU A 67 -8.56 -11.05 -2.95
C LEU A 67 -8.59 -12.02 -1.77
N PRO A 68 -9.07 -13.26 -1.95
CA PRO A 68 -9.05 -14.26 -0.90
C PRO A 68 -7.61 -14.49 -0.43
N VAL A 69 -7.44 -14.59 0.90
CA VAL A 69 -6.22 -15.11 1.50
C VAL A 69 -6.31 -16.63 1.48
N VAL A 70 -5.33 -17.30 0.89
CA VAL A 70 -5.28 -18.76 0.76
C VAL A 70 -3.99 -19.30 1.41
N PRO A 71 -4.03 -20.48 2.06
CA PRO A 71 -2.82 -21.14 2.54
C PRO A 71 -1.87 -21.49 1.40
N GLU A 72 -0.59 -21.69 1.73
CA GLU A 72 0.46 -22.03 0.77
C GLU A 72 0.17 -23.32 -0.01
N CYS A 73 -0.38 -24.36 0.64
CA CYS A 73 -0.76 -25.61 -0.03
C CYS A 73 -1.86 -25.41 -1.09
N VAL A 74 -2.79 -24.47 -0.87
CA VAL A 74 -3.85 -24.12 -1.83
C VAL A 74 -3.29 -23.30 -2.98
N ALA A 75 -2.38 -22.35 -2.70
CA ALA A 75 -1.68 -21.60 -3.73
C ALA A 75 -0.87 -22.53 -4.65
N GLY A 76 -0.16 -23.51 -4.06
CA GLY A 76 0.56 -24.54 -4.81
C GLY A 76 -0.35 -25.38 -5.71
N ALA A 77 -1.52 -25.78 -5.22
CA ALA A 77 -2.51 -26.51 -6.01
C ALA A 77 -3.04 -25.69 -7.19
N ILE A 78 -3.31 -24.39 -7.01
CA ILE A 78 -3.75 -23.48 -8.08
C ILE A 78 -2.63 -23.28 -9.11
N ALA A 79 -1.39 -23.07 -8.66
CA ALA A 79 -0.24 -22.89 -9.55
C ALA A 79 0.08 -24.14 -10.39
N TRP A 80 -0.14 -25.33 -9.83
CA TRP A 80 -0.02 -26.61 -10.54
C TRP A 80 -1.09 -26.73 -11.63
N ASP A 81 -2.33 -26.36 -11.32
CA ASP A 81 -3.45 -26.34 -12.25
C ASP A 81 -3.23 -25.38 -13.45
N GLU A 82 -2.77 -24.15 -13.19
CA GLU A 82 -2.48 -23.16 -14.25
C GLU A 82 -1.50 -23.68 -15.32
N GLN A 83 -0.66 -24.67 -14.97
CA GLN A 83 0.29 -25.29 -15.90
C GLN A 83 -0.31 -26.43 -16.72
N MET A 84 -1.45 -27.00 -16.32
CA MET A 84 -2.00 -28.23 -16.90
C MET A 84 -3.26 -28.02 -17.76
N ASP A 85 -3.83 -26.82 -17.81
CA ASP A 85 -5.08 -26.50 -18.55
C ASP A 85 -6.22 -27.48 -18.26
N ASN A 86 -6.30 -27.96 -17.01
CA ASN A 86 -7.29 -28.95 -16.59
C ASN A 86 -8.64 -28.28 -16.28
N SER A 87 -9.71 -29.05 -16.39
CA SER A 87 -11.02 -28.59 -15.94
C SER A 87 -11.07 -28.50 -14.41
N ILE A 88 -11.80 -27.52 -13.85
CA ILE A 88 -12.00 -27.36 -12.39
C ILE A 88 -12.42 -28.69 -11.74
N ALA A 89 -13.25 -29.47 -12.43
CA ALA A 89 -13.75 -30.75 -11.92
C ALA A 89 -12.63 -31.80 -11.76
N GLU A 90 -11.67 -31.86 -12.69
CA GLU A 90 -10.53 -32.77 -12.63
C GLU A 90 -9.59 -32.39 -11.50
N ILE A 91 -9.27 -31.10 -11.36
CA ILE A 91 -8.39 -30.62 -10.28
C ILE A 91 -9.01 -30.89 -8.92
N LEU A 92 -10.30 -30.59 -8.75
CA LEU A 92 -10.98 -30.89 -7.49
C LEU A 92 -10.96 -32.39 -7.19
N LYS A 93 -11.16 -33.24 -8.20
CA LYS A 93 -11.04 -34.69 -8.03
C LYS A 93 -9.63 -35.08 -7.60
N ASP A 94 -8.59 -34.54 -8.22
CA ASP A 94 -7.21 -34.85 -7.89
C ASP A 94 -6.84 -34.38 -6.49
N ILE A 95 -7.18 -33.13 -6.15
CA ILE A 95 -6.99 -32.56 -4.80
C ILE A 95 -7.71 -33.40 -3.73
N PHE A 96 -8.96 -33.83 -3.98
CA PHE A 96 -9.73 -34.60 -2.99
C PHE A 96 -9.33 -36.07 -2.89
N THR A 97 -8.67 -36.63 -3.91
CA THR A 97 -8.28 -38.05 -3.94
C THR A 97 -6.79 -38.29 -3.79
N ALA A 98 -5.97 -37.23 -3.81
CA ALA A 98 -4.54 -37.29 -3.61
C ALA A 98 -4.19 -37.92 -2.27
N ASN A 99 -3.13 -38.72 -2.26
CA ASN A 99 -2.55 -39.24 -1.02
C ASN A 99 -1.49 -38.31 -0.41
N ASP A 100 -1.03 -37.34 -1.20
CA ASP A 100 -0.10 -36.30 -0.80
C ASP A 100 -0.67 -35.44 0.35
N LYS A 101 0.20 -35.07 1.30
CA LYS A 101 -0.21 -34.35 2.51
C LYS A 101 -0.72 -32.94 2.16
N ASP A 102 0.01 -32.22 1.31
CA ASP A 102 -0.29 -30.82 0.99
C ASP A 102 -1.56 -30.74 0.14
N LEU A 103 -1.75 -31.68 -0.80
CA LEU A 103 -3.00 -31.77 -1.57
C LEU A 103 -4.20 -32.15 -0.71
N LYS A 104 -4.04 -33.01 0.30
CA LYS A 104 -5.12 -33.31 1.26
C LYS A 104 -5.52 -32.10 2.10
N GLU A 105 -4.54 -31.33 2.58
CA GLU A 105 -4.78 -30.09 3.32
C GLU A 105 -5.45 -29.04 2.44
N ALA A 106 -4.97 -28.87 1.20
CA ALA A 106 -5.59 -28.00 0.21
C ALA A 106 -7.04 -28.42 -0.05
N GLY A 107 -7.31 -29.71 -0.23
CA GLY A 107 -8.67 -30.24 -0.39
C GLY A 107 -9.57 -29.94 0.79
N LEU A 108 -9.11 -30.17 2.00
CA LEU A 108 -9.88 -29.84 3.20
C LEU A 108 -10.21 -28.34 3.27
N TRP A 109 -9.24 -27.48 2.93
CA TRP A 109 -9.47 -26.03 2.87
C TRP A 109 -10.50 -25.66 1.81
N VAL A 110 -10.40 -26.22 0.60
CA VAL A 110 -11.34 -25.96 -0.52
C VAL A 110 -12.75 -26.40 -0.16
N LYS A 111 -12.90 -27.56 0.50
CA LYS A 111 -14.20 -28.05 0.99
C LYS A 111 -14.86 -27.07 1.96
N ASN A 112 -14.05 -26.42 2.80
CA ASN A 112 -14.53 -25.44 3.78
C ASN A 112 -14.68 -24.02 3.20
N ASN A 113 -14.03 -23.72 2.06
CA ASN A 113 -13.98 -22.40 1.45
C ASN A 113 -14.24 -22.42 -0.07
N PRO A 114 -15.33 -23.04 -0.57
CA PRO A 114 -15.52 -23.27 -2.00
C PRO A 114 -15.62 -21.98 -2.82
N GLU A 115 -16.33 -20.96 -2.32
CA GLU A 115 -16.41 -19.65 -3.00
C GLU A 115 -15.05 -18.95 -3.09
N LYS A 116 -14.27 -18.96 -2.00
CA LYS A 116 -12.94 -18.34 -1.99
C LYS A 116 -12.01 -19.03 -2.97
N TYR A 117 -12.08 -20.36 -3.09
CA TYR A 117 -11.29 -21.11 -4.07
C TYR A 117 -11.63 -20.70 -5.50
N ILE A 118 -12.92 -20.59 -5.83
CA ILE A 118 -13.35 -20.17 -7.17
C ILE A 118 -12.86 -18.75 -7.48
N ILE A 119 -12.92 -17.83 -6.52
CA ILE A 119 -12.40 -16.47 -6.68
C ILE A 119 -10.87 -16.51 -6.85
N ALA A 120 -10.17 -17.25 -5.99
CA ALA A 120 -8.72 -17.39 -6.01
C ALA A 120 -8.22 -17.84 -7.39
N ARG A 121 -8.81 -18.93 -7.91
CA ARG A 121 -8.44 -19.51 -9.20
C ARG A 121 -8.71 -18.59 -10.40
N ASN A 122 -9.82 -17.82 -10.38
CA ASN A 122 -10.26 -17.09 -11.57
C ASN A 122 -9.90 -15.59 -11.57
N ILE A 123 -9.76 -14.99 -10.39
CA ILE A 123 -9.56 -13.55 -10.20
C ILE A 123 -8.19 -13.25 -9.59
N GLY A 124 -7.68 -14.17 -8.77
CA GLY A 124 -6.41 -14.06 -8.06
C GLY A 124 -6.57 -14.18 -6.55
N TYR A 125 -5.44 -14.27 -5.84
CA TYR A 125 -5.39 -14.50 -4.40
C TYR A 125 -4.18 -13.83 -3.77
N THR A 126 -4.17 -13.79 -2.44
CA THR A 126 -2.98 -13.53 -1.63
C THR A 126 -2.65 -14.78 -0.84
N VAL A 127 -1.36 -15.08 -0.66
CA VAL A 127 -0.94 -16.23 0.16
C VAL A 127 -0.89 -15.79 1.62
N GLU A 128 -1.43 -16.62 2.51
CA GLU A 128 -1.31 -16.45 3.95
C GLU A 128 0.17 -16.39 4.32
N LYS A 129 0.60 -15.29 4.95
CA LYS A 129 1.95 -15.20 5.47
C LYS A 129 2.06 -16.13 6.67
N PRO A 130 2.96 -17.12 6.68
CA PRO A 130 3.13 -17.99 7.83
C PRO A 130 3.60 -17.18 9.03
N GLN A 131 3.11 -17.52 10.21
CA GLN A 131 3.66 -17.00 11.46
C GLN A 131 5.14 -17.40 11.56
N LEU A 132 5.97 -16.43 11.89
CA LEU A 132 7.41 -16.60 12.04
C LEU A 132 7.80 -16.59 13.51
N PHE A 133 8.85 -17.33 13.84
CA PHE A 133 9.40 -17.43 15.19
C PHE A 133 10.91 -17.25 15.18
N TYR A 134 11.43 -16.53 16.15
CA TYR A 134 12.83 -16.66 16.54
C TYR A 134 13.00 -17.89 17.41
N LEU A 135 14.10 -18.62 17.20
CA LEU A 135 14.46 -19.78 18.02
C LEU A 135 15.61 -19.39 18.93
N ARG A 136 15.40 -19.42 20.24
CA ARG A 136 16.40 -19.06 21.25
C ARG A 136 16.78 -20.29 22.07
N ASP A 137 18.07 -20.55 22.14
CA ASP A 137 18.58 -21.61 23.00
C ASP A 137 18.48 -21.18 24.47
N GLU A 138 17.81 -21.97 25.29
CA GLU A 138 17.53 -21.62 26.69
C GLU A 138 18.81 -21.55 27.55
N LEU A 139 19.86 -22.31 27.19
CA LEU A 139 21.09 -22.41 27.96
C LEU A 139 22.02 -21.22 27.71
N THR A 140 22.20 -20.86 26.44
CA THR A 140 23.12 -19.81 26.00
C THR A 140 22.43 -18.47 25.80
N GLY A 141 21.10 -18.48 25.66
CA GLY A 141 20.29 -17.31 25.31
C GLY A 141 20.51 -16.84 23.87
N GLN A 142 21.24 -17.59 23.04
CA GLN A 142 21.58 -17.22 21.67
C GLN A 142 20.49 -17.64 20.68
N PHE A 143 20.35 -16.87 19.60
CA PHE A 143 19.38 -17.16 18.55
C PHE A 143 19.95 -18.10 17.49
N LEU A 144 19.14 -19.02 17.00
CA LEU A 144 19.48 -19.84 15.85
C LEU A 144 19.44 -18.99 14.57
N ALA A 145 20.50 -19.07 13.77
CA ALA A 145 20.57 -18.47 12.45
C ALA A 145 20.89 -19.54 11.41
N LYS A 146 20.30 -19.38 10.22
CA LYS A 146 20.61 -20.15 9.02
C LYS A 146 21.37 -19.28 8.03
N ASP A 147 22.42 -19.83 7.45
CA ASP A 147 23.12 -19.22 6.32
C ASP A 147 22.29 -19.33 5.04
N ASN A 148 21.87 -18.19 4.49
CA ASN A 148 21.12 -18.13 3.23
C ASN A 148 22.02 -18.08 1.99
N GLN A 149 23.33 -17.98 2.15
CA GLN A 149 24.26 -17.82 1.03
C GLN A 149 24.57 -19.15 0.34
N PHE A 150 24.38 -20.28 1.03
CA PHE A 150 24.62 -21.62 0.49
C PHE A 150 23.30 -22.30 0.12
N LYS A 151 23.10 -22.57 -1.17
CA LYS A 151 21.85 -23.17 -1.69
C LYS A 151 21.77 -24.70 -1.55
N ASN A 152 22.91 -25.35 -1.31
CA ASN A 152 23.01 -26.81 -1.40
C ASN A 152 23.15 -27.49 -0.04
N GLU A 153 23.33 -26.73 1.03
CA GLU A 153 23.56 -27.25 2.37
C GLU A 153 22.95 -26.31 3.41
N ASP A 154 22.14 -26.87 4.29
CA ASP A 154 21.62 -26.16 5.43
C ASP A 154 22.72 -26.01 6.50
N ARG A 155 23.15 -24.78 6.74
CA ARG A 155 24.12 -24.46 7.81
C ARG A 155 23.46 -23.60 8.87
N TYR A 156 23.31 -24.18 10.05
CA TYR A 156 22.80 -23.50 11.23
C TYR A 156 23.95 -23.15 12.17
N PHE A 157 23.85 -21.98 12.80
CA PHE A 157 24.82 -21.50 13.79
C PHE A 157 24.14 -20.57 14.78
N PHE A 158 24.78 -20.36 15.93
CA PHE A 158 24.30 -19.39 16.91
C PHE A 158 24.68 -17.97 16.50
N TRP A 159 23.67 -17.11 16.43
CA TRP A 159 23.84 -15.70 16.11
C TRP A 159 24.63 -14.98 17.19
N THR A 160 25.67 -14.27 16.76
CA THR A 160 26.58 -13.49 17.64
C THR A 160 26.58 -12.01 17.31
N GLY A 161 25.72 -11.57 16.39
CA GLY A 161 25.62 -10.17 15.97
C GLY A 161 24.71 -9.33 16.88
N ALA A 162 24.25 -8.20 16.35
CA ALA A 162 23.31 -7.32 17.05
C ALA A 162 22.01 -8.05 17.41
N ASP A 163 21.35 -7.64 18.49
CA ASP A 163 20.11 -8.26 18.97
C ASP A 163 19.06 -8.30 17.83
N PRO A 164 18.66 -9.51 17.39
CA PRO A 164 17.74 -9.70 16.27
C PRO A 164 16.31 -9.21 16.56
N LEU A 165 15.96 -9.04 17.83
CA LEU A 165 14.66 -8.50 18.23
C LEU A 165 14.61 -6.97 18.10
N ALA A 166 15.77 -6.30 18.08
CA ALA A 166 15.87 -4.85 18.04
C ALA A 166 16.41 -4.30 16.71
N HIS A 167 16.91 -5.16 15.82
CA HIS A 167 17.56 -4.74 14.58
C HIS A 167 17.18 -5.63 13.40
N SER A 168 17.00 -5.00 12.23
CA SER A 168 16.86 -5.72 10.97
C SER A 168 18.18 -6.41 10.61
N ILE A 169 18.10 -7.72 10.37
CA ILE A 169 19.23 -8.51 9.91
C ILE A 169 19.13 -8.60 8.39
N GLY A 170 20.26 -8.33 7.72
CA GLY A 170 20.34 -8.40 6.26
C GLY A 170 20.02 -9.79 5.72
N THR A 171 19.82 -9.89 4.40
CA THR A 171 19.35 -11.11 3.73
C THR A 171 20.34 -12.28 3.72
N ALA A 172 21.60 -12.02 4.12
CA ALA A 172 22.65 -13.03 4.24
C ALA A 172 22.31 -14.13 5.25
N TRP A 173 21.50 -13.82 6.27
CA TRP A 173 21.18 -14.72 7.37
C TRP A 173 19.67 -14.74 7.62
N LYS A 174 19.11 -15.93 7.86
CA LYS A 174 17.71 -16.11 8.27
C LYS A 174 17.68 -16.50 9.75
N LEU A 175 16.97 -15.72 10.57
CA LEU A 175 16.82 -15.97 12.01
C LEU A 175 15.38 -16.27 12.45
N THR A 176 14.46 -16.20 11.51
CA THR A 176 13.04 -16.42 11.74
C THR A 176 12.60 -17.64 10.95
N PHE A 177 11.82 -18.53 11.56
CA PHE A 177 11.44 -19.82 10.99
C PHE A 177 9.93 -20.01 11.08
N THR A 178 9.36 -20.74 10.12
CA THR A 178 7.94 -21.16 10.20
C THR A 178 7.80 -22.35 11.14
N GLN A 179 6.59 -22.62 11.64
CA GLN A 179 6.35 -23.80 12.47
C GLN A 179 6.72 -25.11 11.75
N GLN A 180 6.44 -25.21 10.46
CA GLN A 180 6.79 -26.38 9.65
C GLN A 180 8.31 -26.57 9.55
N GLU A 181 9.08 -25.48 9.40
CA GLU A 181 10.54 -25.56 9.42
C GLU A 181 11.01 -26.09 10.77
N ILE A 182 10.47 -25.56 11.88
CA ILE A 182 10.81 -26.00 13.24
C ILE A 182 10.47 -27.48 13.45
N ASP A 183 9.28 -27.92 13.05
CA ASP A 183 8.84 -29.32 13.19
C ASP A 183 9.71 -30.29 12.38
N SER A 184 10.31 -29.81 11.28
CA SER A 184 11.23 -30.59 10.45
C SER A 184 12.66 -30.63 10.99
N MET A 185 13.02 -29.73 11.91
CA MET A 185 14.35 -29.69 12.50
C MET A 185 14.50 -30.85 13.49
N GLN A 186 15.54 -31.68 13.31
CA GLN A 186 15.95 -32.68 14.30
C GLN A 186 16.79 -32.04 15.43
N THR A 187 16.41 -30.86 15.90
CA THR A 187 17.23 -30.06 16.81
C THR A 187 16.59 -29.96 18.21
N GLY A 188 17.38 -29.58 19.21
CA GLY A 188 16.98 -29.55 20.61
C GLY A 188 15.82 -28.60 20.93
N SER A 189 15.36 -28.59 22.18
CA SER A 189 14.28 -27.71 22.63
C SER A 189 14.74 -26.24 22.61
N TYR A 190 14.18 -25.44 21.70
CA TYR A 190 14.34 -23.99 21.66
C TYR A 190 13.11 -23.30 22.26
N GLU A 191 13.34 -22.16 22.92
CA GLU A 191 12.29 -21.19 23.19
C GLU A 191 11.84 -20.57 21.86
N GLN A 192 10.54 -20.63 21.57
CA GLN A 192 9.93 -20.02 20.39
C GLN A 192 9.40 -18.63 20.75
N ILE A 193 9.92 -17.61 20.08
CA ILE A 193 9.50 -16.21 20.28
C ILE A 193 8.80 -15.74 19.01
N GLU A 194 7.50 -15.45 19.10
CA GLU A 194 6.70 -14.95 17.97
C GLU A 194 7.25 -13.63 17.42
N VAL A 195 7.41 -13.57 16.10
CA VAL A 195 7.68 -12.32 15.39
C VAL A 195 6.39 -11.52 15.32
N THR A 196 6.40 -10.31 15.89
CA THR A 196 5.30 -9.34 15.77
C THR A 196 5.64 -8.37 14.63
N GLU A 197 4.73 -8.22 13.65
CA GLU A 197 4.85 -7.22 12.56
C GLU A 197 4.65 -5.79 13.07
#